data_AF-A0A1S3VV04-F1
#
_entry.id   AF-A0A1S3VV04-F1
#
_cell.length_a   1.000
_cell.length_b   1.000
_cell.length_c   1.000
_cell.angle_alpha   90.00
_cell.angle_beta   90.00
_cell.angle_gamma   90.00
#
_symmetry.space_group_name_H-M   'P 1'
#
loop_
_entity.id
_entity.type
_entity.pdbx_description
1 polymer ?
#
loop_
_entity_poly.entity_id
_entity_poly.type
_entity_poly.pdbx_seq_one_letter_code
_entity_poly.pdbx_strand_id
1 'polypeptide(L)'
;MATIILRSNEVVHALILFCLFLMLHNCRAYEFIVGGQKGWSVPSDPNSNPYSQWAQKSRFQIGDSLVFNYPSGKDSVIQVSSKDYDSCNTDAYAEKFSDGHTVIKLSQSGPHYFISGNKNNCLKNEKLVVIVLADRNNKNTYTNQTSPSPSPSQFTTQSVAPSPAPSQQQVPSPVAAPPQQEAASPPSPPSNQTPAPAPVTDQPSPPSPPHNAASSILVSFAGSVGALFMASVLFFSL
;
A
#
# COMPACT_ATOMS: atom_id res chain seq x y z
N MET A 1 17.75 63.03 -14.81
CA MET A 1 16.92 62.11 -14.00
C MET A 1 15.56 62.03 -14.66
N ALA A 2 15.31 60.99 -15.46
CA ALA A 2 14.03 60.80 -16.13
C ALA A 2 13.10 60.05 -15.18
N THR A 3 12.04 60.71 -14.72
CA THR A 3 11.04 60.11 -13.84
C THR A 3 10.10 59.26 -14.69
N ILE A 4 10.26 57.94 -14.63
CA ILE A 4 9.42 56.98 -15.35
C ILE A 4 8.08 56.89 -14.62
N ILE A 5 7.09 57.64 -15.08
CA ILE A 5 5.71 57.55 -14.60
C ILE A 5 5.08 56.34 -15.29
N LEU A 6 5.09 55.18 -14.65
CA LEU A 6 4.27 54.05 -15.05
C LEU A 6 2.80 54.51 -14.99
N ARG A 7 2.08 54.43 -16.11
CA ARG A 7 0.63 54.71 -16.11
C ARG A 7 -0.05 53.67 -15.22
N SER A 8 -0.97 54.12 -14.38
CA SER A 8 -1.72 53.29 -13.42
C SER A 8 -2.23 51.98 -14.03
N ASN A 9 -2.63 52.01 -15.30
CA ASN A 9 -3.20 50.88 -16.00
C ASN A 9 -2.19 49.76 -16.30
N GLU A 10 -0.92 50.08 -16.57
CA GLU A 10 0.14 49.08 -16.82
C GLU A 10 0.54 48.36 -15.53
N VAL A 11 0.61 49.11 -14.42
CA VAL A 11 0.86 48.55 -13.09
C VAL A 11 -0.28 47.61 -12.67
N VAL A 12 -1.52 48.00 -12.95
CA VAL A 12 -2.70 47.17 -12.66
C VAL A 12 -2.69 45.88 -13.49
N HIS A 13 -2.38 45.93 -14.79
CA HIS A 13 -2.27 44.71 -15.62
C HIS A 13 -1.13 43.80 -15.16
N ALA A 14 0.04 44.36 -14.84
CA ALA A 14 1.17 43.58 -14.32
C ALA A 14 0.83 42.89 -12.99
N LEU A 15 0.12 43.58 -12.08
CA LEU A 15 -0.34 42.99 -10.81
C LEU A 15 -1.38 41.89 -11.04
N ILE A 16 -2.32 42.06 -11.97
CA ILE A 16 -3.32 41.02 -12.30
C ILE A 16 -2.64 39.78 -12.87
N LEU A 17 -1.68 39.92 -13.79
CA LEU A 17 -0.94 38.80 -14.36
C LEU A 17 -0.06 38.10 -13.32
N PHE A 18 0.55 38.87 -12.40
CA PHE A 18 1.34 38.31 -11.30
C PHE A 18 0.45 37.54 -10.30
N CYS A 19 -0.70 38.08 -9.91
CA CYS A 19 -1.67 37.38 -9.08
C CYS A 19 -2.20 36.10 -9.77
N LEU A 20 -2.50 36.16 -11.07
CA LEU A 20 -2.90 34.98 -11.85
C LEU A 20 -1.80 33.91 -11.85
N PHE A 21 -0.55 34.30 -12.03
CA PHE A 21 0.60 33.39 -11.98
C PHE A 21 0.79 32.76 -10.60
N LEU A 22 0.63 33.52 -9.51
CA LEU A 22 0.69 32.99 -8.14
C LEU A 22 -0.43 31.98 -7.85
N MET A 23 -1.63 32.19 -8.42
CA MET A 23 -2.75 31.26 -8.25
C MET A 23 -2.53 29.91 -8.96
N LEU A 24 -1.65 29.85 -9.97
CA LEU A 24 -1.31 28.60 -10.68
C LEU A 24 -0.37 27.66 -9.90
N HIS A 25 0.17 28.07 -8.74
CA HIS A 25 1.23 27.33 -8.04
C HIS A 25 0.78 26.21 -7.08
N ASN A 26 -0.50 25.85 -7.03
CA ASN A 26 -1.01 24.93 -5.99
C ASN A 26 -1.24 23.48 -6.42
N CYS A 27 -0.83 23.06 -7.62
CA CYS A 27 -0.95 21.66 -8.03
C CYS A 27 0.36 20.89 -7.74
N ARG A 28 0.53 20.44 -6.49
CA ARG A 28 1.63 19.53 -6.14
C ARG A 28 1.12 18.10 -6.10
N ALA A 29 1.34 17.35 -7.17
CA ALA A 29 1.19 15.90 -7.19
C ALA A 29 2.46 15.25 -6.65
N TYR A 30 2.32 14.28 -5.75
CA TYR A 30 3.44 13.51 -5.20
C TYR A 30 3.48 12.10 -5.80
N GLU A 31 4.69 11.58 -6.01
CA GLU A 31 4.92 10.21 -6.46
C GLU A 31 5.39 9.31 -5.32
N PHE A 32 4.60 8.29 -4.99
CA PHE A 32 4.87 7.34 -3.93
C PHE A 32 5.47 6.05 -4.48
N ILE A 33 6.75 5.81 -4.22
CA ILE A 33 7.40 4.53 -4.56
C ILE A 33 6.93 3.45 -3.61
N VAL A 34 6.13 2.52 -4.13
CA VAL A 34 5.52 1.43 -3.37
C VAL A 34 6.60 0.47 -2.86
N GLY A 35 6.60 0.20 -1.56
CA GLY A 35 7.60 -0.68 -0.92
C GLY A 35 9.00 -0.07 -0.77
N GLY A 36 9.21 1.18 -1.22
CA GLY A 36 10.50 1.87 -1.15
C GLY A 36 11.59 1.10 -1.90
N GLN A 37 12.75 0.90 -1.26
CA GLN A 37 13.89 0.20 -1.87
C GLN A 37 13.60 -1.27 -2.22
N LYS A 38 12.65 -1.91 -1.52
CA LYS A 38 12.28 -3.30 -1.80
C LYS A 38 11.35 -3.43 -3.00
N GLY A 39 10.71 -2.33 -3.42
CA GLY A 39 9.76 -2.32 -4.52
C GLY A 39 8.52 -3.18 -4.28
N TRP A 40 7.91 -3.60 -5.39
CA TRP A 40 6.77 -4.51 -5.44
C TRP A 40 7.29 -5.94 -5.58
N SER A 41 7.18 -6.71 -4.50
CA SER A 41 7.64 -8.09 -4.37
C SER A 41 7.00 -8.79 -3.18
N VAL A 42 7.03 -10.13 -3.20
CA VAL A 42 6.55 -10.95 -2.07
C VAL A 42 7.27 -10.57 -0.77
N PRO A 43 6.54 -10.21 0.30
CA PRO A 43 7.12 -10.00 1.63
C PRO A 43 7.98 -11.18 2.09
N SER A 44 9.15 -10.89 2.64
CA SER A 44 10.09 -11.93 3.12
C SER A 44 9.54 -12.71 4.32
N ASP A 45 8.75 -12.07 5.17
CA ASP A 45 8.04 -12.71 6.28
C ASP A 45 6.55 -12.86 5.91
N PRO A 46 6.02 -14.09 5.77
CA PRO A 46 4.63 -14.36 5.44
C PRO A 46 3.63 -13.78 6.45
N ASN A 47 4.04 -13.59 7.70
CA ASN A 47 3.19 -13.05 8.77
C ASN A 47 3.23 -11.52 8.83
N SER A 48 4.07 -10.89 8.01
CA SER A 48 4.18 -9.43 7.93
C SER A 48 3.26 -8.85 6.86
N ASN A 49 2.87 -7.58 7.03
CA ASN A 49 2.13 -6.82 6.04
C ASN A 49 2.84 -5.48 5.76
N PRO A 50 3.98 -5.52 5.05
CA PRO A 50 4.82 -4.34 4.84
C PRO A 50 4.13 -3.28 3.98
N TYR A 51 3.26 -3.68 3.04
CA TYR A 51 2.54 -2.75 2.18
C TYR A 51 1.48 -1.95 2.93
N SER A 52 0.76 -2.59 3.86
CA SER A 52 -0.17 -1.86 4.73
C SER A 52 0.57 -0.92 5.69
N GLN A 53 1.70 -1.35 6.27
CA GLN A 53 2.54 -0.48 7.10
C GLN A 53 3.12 0.70 6.30
N TRP A 54 3.51 0.47 5.05
CA TRP A 54 3.99 1.49 4.13
C TRP A 54 2.88 2.50 3.80
N ALA A 55 1.67 2.03 3.50
CA ALA A 55 0.53 2.87 3.17
C ALA A 55 0.09 3.76 4.35
N GLN A 56 0.09 3.20 5.57
CA GLN A 56 -0.30 3.93 6.79
C GLN A 56 0.59 5.13 7.12
N LYS A 57 1.85 5.10 6.67
CA LYS A 57 2.82 6.19 6.85
C LYS A 57 2.60 7.35 5.89
N SER A 58 1.71 7.20 4.92
CA SER A 58 1.49 8.16 3.85
C SER A 58 0.09 8.79 3.92
N ARG A 59 -0.10 9.89 3.18
CA ARG A 59 -1.39 10.54 2.97
C ARG A 59 -1.53 10.75 1.48
N PHE A 60 -2.43 10.01 0.86
CA PHE A 60 -2.67 10.07 -0.58
C PHE A 60 -3.78 11.07 -0.89
N GLN A 61 -3.57 11.90 -1.90
CA GLN A 61 -4.53 12.87 -2.40
C GLN A 61 -4.82 12.64 -3.89
N ILE A 62 -5.94 13.20 -4.35
CA ILE A 62 -6.25 13.23 -5.78
C ILE A 62 -5.13 13.98 -6.50
N GLY A 63 -4.60 13.38 -7.55
CA GLY A 63 -3.50 13.90 -8.35
C GLY A 63 -2.15 13.24 -8.06
N ASP A 64 -1.98 12.63 -6.88
CA ASP A 64 -0.79 11.84 -6.55
C ASP A 64 -0.67 10.61 -7.45
N SER A 65 0.51 9.99 -7.47
CA SER A 65 0.76 8.76 -8.21
C SER A 65 1.45 7.70 -7.36
N LEU A 66 1.16 6.44 -7.65
CA LEU A 66 1.86 5.28 -7.11
C LEU A 66 2.84 4.77 -8.16
N VAL A 67 4.08 4.49 -7.74
CA VAL A 67 5.13 3.94 -8.59
C VAL A 67 5.44 2.52 -8.13
N PHE A 68 5.14 1.55 -8.98
CA PHE A 68 5.41 0.13 -8.75
C PHE A 68 6.63 -0.29 -9.57
N ASN A 69 7.67 -0.74 -8.88
CA ASN A 69 8.87 -1.32 -9.48
C ASN A 69 8.89 -2.83 -9.21
N TYR A 70 8.90 -3.64 -10.26
CA TYR A 70 8.91 -5.10 -10.15
C TYR A 70 9.59 -5.74 -11.37
N PRO A 71 10.08 -6.99 -11.26
CA PRO A 71 10.69 -7.68 -12.39
C PRO A 71 9.62 -8.01 -13.45
N SER A 72 9.67 -7.33 -14.60
CA SER A 72 8.78 -7.61 -15.73
C SER A 72 8.88 -9.08 -16.16
N GLY A 73 7.73 -9.67 -16.54
CA GLY A 73 7.60 -11.08 -16.88
C GLY A 73 7.57 -12.05 -15.69
N LYS A 74 7.93 -11.61 -14.47
CA LYS A 74 7.79 -12.42 -13.24
C LYS A 74 6.60 -11.98 -12.39
N ASP A 75 6.33 -10.68 -12.38
CA ASP A 75 5.20 -10.09 -11.66
C ASP A 75 4.45 -9.04 -12.50
N SER A 76 3.33 -8.59 -11.97
CA SER A 76 2.47 -7.53 -12.49
C SER A 76 1.69 -6.91 -11.35
N VAL A 77 1.27 -5.66 -11.51
CA VAL A 77 0.30 -5.03 -10.61
C VAL A 77 -1.06 -5.01 -11.31
N ILE A 78 -2.11 -5.40 -10.59
CA ILE A 78 -3.49 -5.33 -11.08
C ILE A 78 -4.36 -4.55 -10.09
N GLN A 79 -5.21 -3.68 -10.63
CA GLN A 79 -6.21 -2.95 -9.86
C GLN A 79 -7.52 -3.73 -9.85
N VAL A 80 -8.07 -3.96 -8.67
CA VAL A 80 -9.19 -4.88 -8.46
C VAL A 80 -10.26 -4.30 -7.52
N SER A 81 -11.39 -4.99 -7.40
CA SER A 81 -12.41 -4.67 -6.40
C SER A 81 -11.97 -5.12 -4.99
N SER A 82 -12.64 -4.64 -3.93
CA SER A 82 -12.37 -5.13 -2.56
C SER A 82 -12.56 -6.64 -2.43
N LYS A 83 -13.57 -7.21 -3.10
CA LYS A 83 -13.86 -8.65 -3.06
C LYS A 83 -12.75 -9.47 -3.72
N ASP A 84 -12.25 -8.99 -4.85
CA ASP A 84 -11.19 -9.65 -5.60
C ASP A 84 -9.83 -9.50 -4.91
N TYR A 85 -9.62 -8.39 -4.20
CA TYR A 85 -8.47 -8.18 -3.32
C TYR A 85 -8.43 -9.20 -2.16
N ASP A 86 -9.58 -9.44 -1.51
CA ASP A 86 -9.67 -10.36 -0.37
C ASP A 86 -9.43 -11.81 -0.80
N SER A 87 -9.94 -12.19 -1.96
CA SER A 87 -9.83 -13.54 -2.51
C SER A 87 -8.60 -13.77 -3.39
N CYS A 88 -7.79 -12.73 -3.64
CA CYS A 88 -6.70 -12.76 -4.61
C CYS A 88 -7.16 -13.25 -5.99
N ASN A 89 -8.31 -12.77 -6.44
CA ASN A 89 -8.83 -13.08 -7.77
C ASN A 89 -8.10 -12.24 -8.83
N THR A 90 -7.25 -12.90 -9.62
CA THR A 90 -6.44 -12.27 -10.66
C THR A 90 -7.13 -12.19 -12.02
N ASP A 91 -8.31 -12.80 -12.15
CA ASP A 91 -9.01 -12.94 -13.43
C ASP A 91 -10.03 -11.82 -13.67
N ALA A 92 -10.48 -11.16 -12.59
CA ALA A 92 -11.33 -9.98 -12.64
C ALA A 92 -10.55 -8.74 -12.21
N TYR A 93 -10.25 -7.84 -13.15
CA TYR A 93 -9.48 -6.63 -12.90
C TYR A 93 -10.04 -5.44 -13.70
N ALA A 94 -9.83 -4.25 -13.16
CA ALA A 94 -10.08 -3.01 -13.89
C ALA A 94 -8.91 -2.72 -14.85
N GLU A 95 -7.68 -2.82 -14.34
CA GLU A 95 -6.46 -2.55 -15.09
C GLU A 95 -5.36 -3.54 -14.67
N LYS A 96 -4.48 -3.90 -15.63
CA LYS A 96 -3.34 -4.79 -15.42
C LYS A 96 -2.10 -4.24 -16.09
N PHE A 97 -1.00 -4.22 -15.34
CA PHE A 97 0.28 -3.68 -15.79
C PHE A 97 1.37 -4.73 -15.62
N SER A 98 2.22 -4.91 -16.63
CA SER A 98 3.29 -5.92 -16.65
C SER A 98 4.62 -5.36 -17.19
N ASP A 99 4.74 -4.04 -17.25
CA ASP A 99 5.88 -3.29 -17.77
C ASP A 99 7.09 -3.25 -16.83
N GLY A 100 6.91 -3.58 -15.54
CA GLY A 100 7.97 -3.63 -14.54
C GLY A 100 8.30 -2.29 -13.89
N HIS A 101 7.77 -1.20 -14.45
CA HIS A 101 7.78 0.14 -13.88
C HIS A 101 6.45 0.82 -14.19
N THR A 102 5.46 0.63 -13.32
CA THR A 102 4.12 1.18 -13.53
C THR A 102 3.93 2.45 -12.70
N VAL A 103 3.43 3.51 -13.33
CA VAL A 103 2.98 4.73 -12.65
C VAL A 103 1.46 4.83 -12.74
N ILE A 104 0.78 4.77 -11.60
CA ILE A 104 -0.69 4.83 -11.51
C ILE A 104 -1.10 6.13 -10.84
N LYS A 105 -1.82 6.98 -11.58
CA LYS A 105 -2.36 8.24 -11.05
C LYS A 105 -3.63 8.01 -10.23
N LEU A 106 -3.68 8.58 -9.04
CA LEU A 106 -4.82 8.54 -8.14
C LEU A 106 -5.78 9.68 -8.48
N SER A 107 -6.76 9.40 -9.33
CA SER A 107 -7.70 10.39 -9.87
C SER A 107 -9.01 10.49 -9.08
N GLN A 108 -9.29 9.54 -8.20
CA GLN A 108 -10.53 9.47 -7.43
C GLN A 108 -10.23 9.33 -5.95
N SER A 109 -11.11 9.86 -5.11
CA SER A 109 -11.06 9.66 -3.66
C SER A 109 -11.63 8.29 -3.28
N GLY A 110 -11.18 7.76 -2.15
CA GLY A 110 -11.67 6.49 -1.60
C GLY A 110 -10.61 5.39 -1.64
N PRO A 111 -11.02 4.14 -1.36
CA PRO A 111 -10.11 3.00 -1.34
C PRO A 111 -9.77 2.53 -2.76
N HIS A 112 -8.49 2.32 -3.02
CA HIS A 112 -8.00 1.63 -4.21
C HIS A 112 -7.23 0.37 -3.80
N TYR A 113 -7.53 -0.73 -4.48
CA TYR A 113 -7.01 -2.06 -4.17
C TYR A 113 -6.11 -2.55 -5.30
N PHE A 114 -4.89 -2.94 -4.94
CA PHE A 114 -3.89 -3.45 -5.85
C PHE A 114 -3.39 -4.79 -5.37
N ILE A 115 -3.27 -5.76 -6.26
CA ILE A 115 -2.71 -7.09 -5.96
C ILE A 115 -1.67 -7.47 -7.01
N SER A 116 -0.80 -8.42 -6.68
CA SER A 116 0.06 -9.06 -7.67
C SER A 116 -0.82 -9.80 -8.69
N GLY A 117 -0.48 -9.68 -9.98
CA GLY A 117 -1.13 -10.51 -11.00
C GLY A 117 -0.70 -11.98 -10.97
N ASN A 118 0.25 -12.35 -10.10
CA ASN A 118 0.51 -13.72 -9.72
C ASN A 118 -0.30 -14.06 -8.46
N LYS A 119 -1.29 -14.95 -8.60
CA LYS A 119 -2.18 -15.35 -7.50
C LYS A 119 -1.44 -15.83 -6.27
N ASN A 120 -0.36 -16.61 -6.44
CA ASN A 120 0.42 -17.11 -5.32
C ASN A 120 1.18 -16.01 -4.58
N ASN A 121 1.57 -14.94 -5.27
CA ASN A 121 2.24 -13.79 -4.65
C ASN A 121 1.24 -12.95 -3.87
N CYS A 122 0.04 -12.71 -4.42
CA CYS A 122 -1.04 -12.04 -3.68
C CYS A 122 -1.39 -12.79 -2.38
N LEU A 123 -1.50 -14.13 -2.43
CA LEU A 123 -1.76 -14.97 -1.27
C LEU A 123 -0.63 -14.90 -0.22
N LYS A 124 0.58 -14.54 -0.64
CA LYS A 124 1.74 -14.29 0.23
C LYS A 124 1.87 -12.81 0.63
N ASN A 125 0.76 -12.06 0.63
CA ASN A 125 0.67 -10.66 1.05
C ASN A 125 1.36 -9.64 0.11
N GLU A 126 1.60 -9.98 -1.15
CA GLU A 126 1.93 -8.99 -2.18
C GLU A 126 0.65 -8.29 -2.69
N LYS A 127 0.10 -7.46 -1.81
CA LYS A 127 -1.14 -6.72 -2.03
C LYS A 127 -1.15 -5.42 -1.22
N LEU A 128 -1.81 -4.39 -1.75
CA LEU A 128 -1.81 -3.04 -1.21
C LEU A 128 -3.22 -2.44 -1.26
N VAL A 129 -3.60 -1.76 -0.18
CA VAL A 129 -4.74 -0.83 -0.16
C VAL A 129 -4.21 0.56 0.10
N VAL A 130 -4.64 1.53 -0.72
CA VAL A 130 -4.43 2.95 -0.46
C VAL A 130 -5.78 3.64 -0.31
N ILE A 131 -5.85 4.60 0.61
CA ILE A 131 -7.04 5.44 0.82
C ILE A 131 -6.72 6.85 0.37
N VAL A 132 -7.37 7.29 -0.71
CA VAL A 132 -7.19 8.62 -1.28
C VAL A 132 -8.17 9.58 -0.64
N LEU A 133 -7.67 10.69 -0.12
CA LEU A 133 -8.48 11.69 0.54
C LEU A 133 -9.31 12.47 -0.50
N ALA A 134 -10.57 12.74 -0.17
CA ALA A 134 -11.41 13.64 -0.95
C ALA A 134 -10.89 15.08 -0.84
N ASP A 135 -10.98 15.81 -1.94
CA ASP A 135 -10.69 17.24 -1.95
C ASP A 135 -11.76 17.98 -1.13
N ARG A 136 -11.37 18.47 0.04
CA ARG A 136 -12.26 19.20 0.96
C ARG A 136 -12.42 20.67 0.55
N ASN A 137 -11.73 21.15 -0.48
CA ASN A 137 -11.83 22.54 -0.92
C ASN A 137 -13.10 22.83 -1.73
N ASN A 138 -13.83 21.80 -2.19
CA ASN A 138 -15.13 21.99 -2.82
C ASN A 138 -16.27 21.90 -1.80
N LYS A 139 -16.30 22.83 -0.84
CA LYS A 139 -17.49 23.07 -0.02
C LYS A 139 -18.51 23.88 -0.83
N ASN A 140 -19.21 23.22 -1.76
CA ASN A 140 -20.61 23.51 -2.09
C ASN A 140 -21.11 22.52 -3.16
N THR A 141 -21.48 21.32 -2.70
CA THR A 141 -22.76 20.67 -3.04
C THR A 141 -22.94 19.43 -2.18
N TYR A 142 -24.02 19.47 -1.40
CA TYR A 142 -24.61 18.47 -0.51
C TYR A 142 -24.36 16.99 -0.87
N THR A 143 -23.97 16.18 0.13
CA THR A 143 -24.85 15.19 0.76
C THR A 143 -24.24 14.71 2.08
N ASN A 144 -25.10 14.53 3.09
CA ASN A 144 -24.78 13.88 4.35
C ASN A 144 -24.27 12.46 4.08
N GLN A 145 -22.97 12.21 4.29
CA GLN A 145 -22.48 10.88 4.59
C GLN A 145 -21.72 10.93 5.91
N THR A 146 -22.47 10.68 6.98
CA THR A 146 -21.92 10.30 8.27
C THR A 146 -21.11 9.03 8.07
N SER A 147 -19.79 9.13 8.17
CA SER A 147 -18.91 7.97 8.30
C SER A 147 -19.34 7.18 9.55
N PRO A 148 -19.67 5.88 9.48
CA PRO A 148 -19.90 5.12 10.69
C PRO A 148 -18.56 4.95 11.41
N SER A 149 -18.43 5.62 12.56
CA SER A 149 -17.43 5.25 13.55
C SER A 149 -17.75 3.82 14.01
N PRO A 150 -16.79 2.89 14.08
CA PRO A 150 -17.06 1.58 14.66
C PRO A 150 -17.36 1.75 16.15
N SER A 151 -18.64 1.66 16.53
CA SER A 151 -19.02 1.53 17.94
C SER A 151 -18.62 0.15 18.44
N PRO A 152 -18.15 0.02 19.71
CA PRO A 152 -17.76 -1.27 20.26
C PRO A 152 -18.99 -2.17 20.37
N SER A 153 -18.93 -3.38 19.79
CA SER A 153 -19.96 -4.40 19.97
C SER A 153 -20.07 -4.77 21.45
N GLN A 154 -21.20 -4.44 22.07
CA GLN A 154 -21.55 -5.00 23.38
C GLN A 154 -21.90 -6.48 23.19
N PHE A 155 -21.12 -7.35 23.83
CA PHE A 155 -21.45 -8.77 23.98
C PHE A 155 -22.68 -8.89 24.89
N THR A 156 -23.84 -9.15 24.31
CA THR A 156 -25.01 -9.59 25.08
C THR A 156 -24.86 -11.07 25.36
N THR A 157 -24.38 -11.43 26.55
CA THR A 157 -24.47 -12.80 27.08
C THR A 157 -25.94 -13.11 27.38
N GLN A 158 -26.65 -13.71 26.44
CA GLN A 158 -27.91 -14.38 26.74
C GLN A 158 -27.61 -15.80 27.23
N SER A 159 -27.77 -15.96 28.53
CA SER A 159 -27.87 -17.25 29.23
C SER A 159 -29.11 -17.98 28.74
N VAL A 160 -28.93 -19.12 28.08
CA VAL A 160 -30.00 -20.10 27.82
C VAL A 160 -29.64 -21.37 28.58
N ALA A 161 -30.52 -21.73 29.51
CA ALA A 161 -30.42 -22.89 30.38
C ALA A 161 -30.37 -24.22 29.59
N PRO A 162 -29.76 -25.28 30.15
CA PRO A 162 -29.63 -26.58 29.49
C PRO A 162 -30.95 -27.38 29.54
N SER A 163 -31.34 -27.98 28.42
CA SER A 163 -32.45 -28.94 28.32
C SER A 163 -31.92 -30.38 28.17
N PRO A 164 -32.69 -31.42 28.52
CA PRO A 164 -32.23 -32.59 29.26
C PRO A 164 -31.68 -33.75 28.41
N ALA A 165 -31.00 -34.66 29.12
CA ALA A 165 -30.37 -35.89 28.65
C ALA A 165 -31.35 -36.92 28.03
N PRO A 166 -30.90 -37.75 27.07
CA PRO A 166 -31.62 -38.95 26.69
C PRO A 166 -31.28 -40.12 27.61
N SER A 167 -32.33 -40.82 27.99
CA SER A 167 -32.40 -41.96 28.91
C SER A 167 -31.63 -43.21 28.47
N GLN A 168 -31.26 -43.98 29.49
CA GLN A 168 -30.61 -45.28 29.47
C GLN A 168 -31.35 -46.34 28.62
N GLN A 169 -30.59 -47.15 27.89
CA GLN A 169 -30.97 -48.52 27.53
C GLN A 169 -29.82 -49.50 27.82
N GLN A 170 -29.97 -50.14 28.97
CA GLN A 170 -29.82 -51.57 29.27
C GLN A 170 -28.71 -52.40 28.60
N VAL A 171 -27.76 -52.77 29.45
CA VAL A 171 -26.80 -53.88 29.35
C VAL A 171 -27.53 -55.23 29.23
N PRO A 172 -26.93 -56.21 28.53
CA PRO A 172 -26.65 -57.50 29.19
C PRO A 172 -25.17 -57.89 29.10
N SER A 173 -24.64 -58.40 30.21
CA SER A 173 -23.30 -58.99 30.37
C SER A 173 -23.27 -60.45 29.86
N PRO A 174 -22.19 -61.24 30.09
CA PRO A 174 -21.14 -61.54 29.12
C PRO A 174 -21.15 -63.01 28.65
N VAL A 175 -20.65 -63.30 27.45
CA VAL A 175 -20.41 -64.69 27.02
C VAL A 175 -18.94 -64.87 26.61
N ALA A 176 -18.25 -65.66 27.43
CA ALA A 176 -17.16 -66.60 27.15
C ALA A 176 -16.05 -66.23 26.14
N ALA A 177 -14.81 -66.19 26.64
CA ALA A 177 -13.58 -66.40 25.86
C ALA A 177 -13.51 -67.84 25.31
N PRO A 178 -12.87 -68.09 24.14
CA PRO A 178 -11.47 -68.60 24.08
C PRO A 178 -10.72 -68.23 22.76
N PRO A 179 -9.55 -68.81 22.43
CA PRO A 179 -8.23 -68.64 23.03
C PRO A 179 -7.23 -67.92 22.08
N GLN A 180 -6.03 -67.66 22.62
CA GLN A 180 -4.86 -66.98 22.06
C GLN A 180 -4.54 -67.24 20.58
N GLN A 181 -4.22 -66.17 19.84
CA GLN A 181 -3.30 -66.22 18.71
C GLN A 181 -2.21 -65.16 18.90
N GLU A 182 -1.00 -65.68 19.05
CA GLU A 182 0.28 -64.98 19.10
C GLU A 182 0.53 -64.33 17.73
N ALA A 183 0.54 -63.00 17.70
CA ALA A 183 0.89 -62.22 16.51
C ALA A 183 2.11 -61.35 16.83
N ALA A 184 3.19 -61.64 16.11
CA ALA A 184 4.49 -61.03 16.24
C ALA A 184 4.47 -59.50 16.04
N SER A 185 5.23 -58.80 16.87
CA SER A 185 5.52 -57.37 16.75
C SER A 185 6.24 -57.05 15.43
N PRO A 186 5.89 -55.95 14.72
CA PRO A 186 6.70 -55.47 13.60
C PRO A 186 7.99 -54.79 14.08
N PRO A 187 9.10 -54.88 13.33
CA PRO A 187 10.36 -54.23 13.69
C PRO A 187 10.32 -52.71 13.45
N SER A 188 11.05 -51.98 14.29
CA SER A 188 11.25 -50.53 14.20
C SER A 188 12.02 -50.10 12.93
N PRO A 189 11.78 -48.88 12.40
CA PRO A 189 12.53 -48.36 11.25
C PRO A 189 13.97 -47.95 11.66
N PRO A 190 14.94 -47.95 10.72
CA PRO A 190 16.33 -47.63 11.02
C PRO A 190 16.56 -46.12 11.19
N SER A 191 17.39 -45.77 12.17
CA SER A 191 17.89 -44.42 12.43
C SER A 191 18.70 -43.90 11.24
N ASN A 192 18.23 -42.84 10.59
CA ASN A 192 19.00 -42.14 9.57
C ASN A 192 19.98 -41.18 10.25
N GLN A 193 21.26 -41.32 9.93
CA GLN A 193 22.35 -40.54 10.51
C GLN A 193 22.35 -39.12 9.92
N THR A 194 22.21 -38.13 10.80
CA THR A 194 22.40 -36.70 10.49
C THR A 194 23.90 -36.39 10.37
N PRO A 195 24.39 -35.79 9.27
CA PRO A 195 25.74 -35.25 9.23
C PRO A 195 25.83 -33.97 10.06
N ALA A 196 26.92 -33.85 10.84
CA ALA A 196 27.24 -32.70 11.68
C ALA A 196 27.40 -31.39 10.85
N PRO A 197 27.04 -30.21 11.41
CA PRO A 197 27.32 -28.94 10.77
C PRO A 197 28.80 -28.56 10.87
N ALA A 198 29.34 -28.01 9.78
CA ALA A 198 30.68 -27.43 9.69
C ALA A 198 30.82 -26.15 10.55
N PRO A 199 32.05 -25.77 10.98
CA PRO A 199 32.26 -24.60 11.83
C PRO A 199 32.08 -23.30 11.04
N VAL A 200 31.26 -22.39 11.57
CA VAL A 200 31.06 -21.04 11.03
C VAL A 200 32.29 -20.20 11.36
N THR A 201 32.96 -19.69 10.33
CA THR A 201 34.06 -18.72 10.44
C THR A 201 33.46 -17.32 10.61
N ASP A 202 33.93 -16.57 11.61
CA ASP A 202 33.54 -15.18 11.88
C ASP A 202 33.79 -14.28 10.67
N GLN A 203 32.71 -13.77 10.06
CA GLN A 203 32.77 -12.76 9.01
C GLN A 203 32.20 -11.44 9.56
N PRO A 204 32.94 -10.31 9.47
CA PRO A 204 32.52 -9.04 10.06
C PRO A 204 31.28 -8.47 9.36
N SER A 205 30.39 -7.89 10.16
CA SER A 205 29.13 -7.27 9.76
C SER A 205 29.32 -6.19 8.68
N PRO A 206 28.44 -6.11 7.66
CA PRO A 206 28.46 -5.00 6.71
C PRO A 206 28.02 -3.68 7.37
N PRO A 207 28.54 -2.53 6.92
CA PRO A 207 28.21 -1.23 7.49
C PRO A 207 26.73 -0.87 7.26
N SER A 208 26.16 -0.20 8.25
CA SER A 208 24.79 0.35 8.23
C SER A 208 24.54 1.19 6.97
N PRO A 209 23.41 1.02 6.28
CA PRO A 209 23.08 1.86 5.13
C PRO A 209 22.83 3.31 5.58
N PRO A 210 23.22 4.31 4.77
CA PRO A 210 23.00 5.71 5.10
C PRO A 210 21.50 6.01 5.17
N HIS A 211 21.11 6.93 6.05
CA HIS A 211 19.80 7.55 6.02
C HIS A 211 19.61 8.19 4.65
N ASN A 212 18.87 7.52 3.77
CA ASN A 212 18.61 8.03 2.43
C ASN A 212 17.73 9.27 2.56
N ALA A 213 18.39 10.41 2.44
CA ALA A 213 17.82 11.71 2.26
C ALA A 213 16.78 11.65 1.12
N ALA A 214 15.63 12.25 1.38
CA ALA A 214 14.62 12.51 0.38
C ALA A 214 15.26 13.29 -0.78
N SER A 215 15.49 12.63 -1.92
CA SER A 215 15.91 13.32 -3.13
C SER A 215 14.68 13.92 -3.79
N SER A 216 14.25 15.07 -3.28
CA SER A 216 13.33 15.93 -4.00
C SER A 216 14.08 16.49 -5.19
N ILE A 217 13.83 15.99 -6.40
CA ILE A 217 14.22 16.71 -7.61
C ILE A 217 13.30 17.94 -7.68
N LEU A 218 13.67 18.98 -6.94
CA LEU A 218 13.13 20.32 -7.07
C LEU A 218 13.63 20.85 -8.40
N VAL A 219 12.87 20.64 -9.47
CA VAL A 219 13.04 21.45 -10.67
C VAL A 219 12.56 22.85 -10.34
N SER A 220 13.43 23.65 -9.73
CA SER A 220 13.20 25.06 -9.46
C SER A 220 13.19 25.83 -10.78
N PHE A 221 12.04 25.88 -11.45
CA PHE A 221 11.80 26.84 -12.52
C PHE A 221 11.59 28.28 -11.99
N ALA A 222 11.62 28.48 -10.67
CA ALA A 222 11.50 29.80 -10.04
C ALA A 222 12.72 30.70 -10.28
N GLY A 223 13.90 30.14 -10.59
CA GLY A 223 15.12 30.93 -10.83
C GLY A 223 15.18 31.57 -12.22
N SER A 224 14.60 30.93 -13.24
CA SER A 224 14.77 31.39 -14.64
C SER A 224 13.73 32.43 -15.06
N VAL A 225 12.51 32.41 -14.51
CA VAL A 225 11.49 33.40 -14.86
C VAL A 225 11.75 34.74 -14.16
N GLY A 226 12.25 34.72 -12.92
CA GLY A 226 12.69 35.92 -12.20
C GLY A 226 13.88 36.61 -12.85
N ALA A 227 14.83 35.84 -13.39
CA ALA A 227 15.97 36.38 -14.15
C ALA A 227 15.53 36.98 -15.49
N LEU A 228 14.54 36.40 -16.18
CA LEU A 228 13.99 36.96 -17.42
C LEU A 228 13.13 38.21 -17.18
N PHE A 229 12.42 38.29 -16.05
CA PHE A 229 11.69 39.50 -15.65
C PHE A 229 12.62 40.60 -15.16
N MET A 230 13.67 40.28 -14.41
CA MET A 230 14.70 41.26 -14.03
C MET A 230 15.53 41.71 -15.24
N ALA A 231 15.84 40.80 -16.17
CA ALA A 231 16.54 41.15 -17.40
C ALA A 231 15.68 41.99 -18.35
N SER A 232 14.36 41.73 -18.46
CA SER A 232 13.49 42.61 -19.24
C SER A 232 13.33 43.97 -18.57
N VAL A 233 13.18 44.04 -17.24
CA VAL A 233 13.16 45.31 -16.49
C VAL A 233 14.49 46.06 -16.64
N LEU A 234 15.64 45.37 -16.70
CA LEU A 234 16.96 45.98 -16.93
C LEU A 234 17.20 46.39 -18.40
N PHE A 235 16.71 45.63 -19.39
CA PHE A 235 16.83 45.95 -20.81
C PHE A 235 15.89 47.09 -21.25
N PHE A 236 14.79 47.33 -20.55
CA PHE A 236 13.95 48.52 -20.72
C PHE A 236 14.41 49.71 -19.86
N SER A 237 15.54 49.58 -19.15
CA SER A 237 16.14 50.60 -18.30
C SER A 237 17.48 51.17 -18.82
N LEU A 238 17.92 50.84 -20.05
CA LEU A 238 19.02 51.52 -20.76
C LEU A 238 18.50 52.43 -21.88
#